data_AF-A0A0L7KY75-F1
#
_entry.id   AF-A0A0L7KY75-F1
#
_cell.length_a   1.000
_cell.length_b   1.000
_cell.length_c   1.000
_cell.angle_alpha   90.00
_cell.angle_beta   90.00
_cell.angle_gamma   90.00
#
_symmetry.space_group_name_H-M   'P 1'
#
loop_
_entity.id
_entity.type
_entity.pdbx_description
1 polymer ?
#
loop_
_entity_poly.entity_id
_entity_poly.type
_entity_poly.pdbx_seq_one_letter_code
_entity_poly.pdbx_strand_id
1 'polypeptide(L)'
;PYKEQCARTEVEEAEFPPNSPLTAAELWDTTSIGIPHLDAEANDAVILGFMVAQFIAEPDRYKQEIWDTTSIGIPHLDVEANDAVILGFMVVQFIAEVTHLLQGLLRQLAQPD
;
A
#
# COMPACT_ATOMS: atom_id res chain seq x y z
N PRO A 1 -2.31 7.96 0.78
CA PRO A 1 -3.17 7.93 -0.44
C PRO A 1 -2.58 8.79 -1.56
N TYR A 2 -2.42 8.21 -2.75
CA TYR A 2 -1.88 8.93 -3.90
C TYR A 2 -2.89 9.95 -4.44
N LYS A 3 -2.50 11.23 -4.47
CA LYS A 3 -3.24 12.32 -5.11
C LYS A 3 -2.35 12.93 -6.17
N GLU A 4 -2.65 12.67 -7.44
CA GLU A 4 -1.80 13.03 -8.58
C GLU A 4 -1.41 14.52 -8.61
N GLN A 5 -2.37 15.41 -8.31
CA GLN A 5 -2.13 16.86 -8.33
C GLN A 5 -1.07 17.32 -7.31
N CYS A 6 -1.02 16.68 -6.14
CA CYS A 6 -0.03 16.96 -5.10
C CYS A 6 1.28 16.24 -5.41
N ALA A 7 1.19 14.95 -5.77
CA ALA A 7 2.37 14.11 -6.00
C ALA A 7 3.31 14.67 -7.07
N ARG A 8 2.76 15.20 -8.17
CA ARG A 8 3.56 15.78 -9.27
C ARG A 8 4.46 16.95 -8.88
N THR A 9 4.18 17.61 -7.75
CA THR A 9 4.96 18.77 -7.30
C THR A 9 5.75 18.51 -6.01
N GLU A 10 5.35 17.49 -5.25
CA GLU A 10 5.89 17.23 -3.91
C GLU A 10 6.88 16.06 -3.89
N VAL A 11 6.83 15.16 -4.88
CA VAL A 11 7.62 13.93 -4.87
C VAL A 11 8.21 13.62 -6.25
N GLU A 12 9.38 12.97 -6.27
CA GLU A 12 10.07 12.55 -7.50
C GLU A 12 9.94 11.04 -7.69
N GLU A 13 9.62 10.58 -8.90
CA GLU A 13 9.61 9.13 -9.20
C GLU A 13 11.01 8.55 -9.00
N ALA A 14 11.08 7.37 -8.39
CA ALA A 14 12.34 6.70 -8.09
C ALA A 14 12.28 5.22 -8.44
N GLU A 15 13.42 4.57 -8.52
CA GLU A 15 13.48 3.11 -8.56
C GLU A 15 13.82 2.56 -7.18
N PHE A 16 13.28 1.40 -6.83
CA PHE A 16 13.73 0.73 -5.60
C PHE A 16 15.16 0.22 -5.76
N PRO A 17 15.92 0.14 -4.65
CA PRO A 17 17.23 -0.47 -4.66
C PRO A 17 17.20 -1.91 -5.21
N PRO A 18 18.23 -2.32 -5.97
CA PRO A 18 18.33 -3.70 -6.44
C PRO A 18 18.37 -4.67 -5.26
N ASN A 19 17.60 -5.77 -5.37
CA ASN A 19 17.36 -6.76 -4.31
C ASN A 19 16.48 -6.28 -3.14
N SER A 20 15.79 -5.15 -3.28
CA SER A 20 14.73 -4.80 -2.33
C SER A 20 13.58 -5.81 -2.44
N PRO A 21 13.00 -6.29 -1.32
CA PRO A 21 11.76 -7.06 -1.35
C PRO A 21 10.62 -6.32 -2.07
N LEU A 22 10.71 -4.99 -2.14
CA LEU A 22 9.76 -4.12 -2.83
C LEU A 22 9.85 -4.18 -4.36
N THR A 23 10.89 -4.80 -4.94
CA THR A 23 10.97 -5.06 -6.39
C THR A 23 10.29 -6.38 -6.79
N ALA A 24 9.74 -7.15 -5.85
CA ALA A 24 9.10 -8.42 -6.16
C ALA A 24 7.82 -8.19 -6.98
N ALA A 25 7.77 -8.72 -8.21
CA ALA A 25 6.60 -8.56 -9.09
C ALA A 25 5.29 -9.03 -8.42
N GLU A 26 5.35 -10.10 -7.63
CA GLU A 26 4.22 -10.61 -6.84
C GLU A 26 3.61 -9.56 -5.91
N LEU A 27 4.41 -8.65 -5.37
CA LEU A 27 3.93 -7.55 -4.54
C LEU A 27 3.10 -6.55 -5.35
N TRP A 28 3.52 -6.23 -6.58
CA TRP A 28 2.83 -5.25 -7.45
C TRP A 28 1.61 -5.84 -8.14
N ASP A 29 1.62 -7.14 -8.40
CA ASP A 29 0.47 -7.86 -8.96
C ASP A 29 -0.66 -8.01 -7.95
N THR A 30 -0.32 -8.10 -6.65
CA THR A 30 -1.29 -8.31 -5.55
C THR A 30 -1.67 -7.03 -4.83
N THR A 31 -0.80 -6.03 -4.82
CA THR A 31 -1.03 -4.74 -4.17
C THR A 31 -1.10 -3.67 -5.25
N SER A 32 -2.23 -2.99 -5.39
CA SER A 32 -2.40 -1.86 -6.32
C SER A 32 -1.66 -0.61 -5.83
N ILE A 33 -0.38 -0.77 -5.52
CA ILE A 33 0.51 0.30 -5.08
C ILE A 33 0.95 1.06 -6.32
N GLY A 34 0.79 2.38 -6.25
CA GLY A 34 1.33 3.29 -7.22
C GLY A 34 2.80 3.57 -6.91
N ILE A 35 3.54 3.66 -8.02
CA ILE A 35 4.88 4.20 -8.24
C ILE A 35 5.63 4.63 -6.96
N PRO A 36 6.81 4.06 -6.67
CA PRO A 36 7.71 4.62 -5.67
C PRO A 36 8.08 6.07 -5.98
N HIS A 37 7.98 6.92 -4.96
CA HIS A 37 8.53 8.26 -5.03
C HIS A 37 9.52 8.51 -3.90
N LEU A 38 10.51 9.36 -4.14
CA LEU A 38 11.37 9.93 -3.11
C LEU A 38 10.85 11.32 -2.73
N ASP A 39 10.87 11.59 -1.43
CA ASP A 39 10.65 12.94 -0.93
C ASP A 39 11.88 13.81 -1.28
N ALA A 40 11.65 14.82 -2.11
CA ALA A 40 12.69 15.73 -2.60
C ALA A 40 13.34 16.57 -1.48
N GLU A 41 12.64 16.77 -0.35
CA GLU A 41 13.13 17.54 0.79
C GLU A 41 13.72 16.66 1.89
N ALA A 42 13.16 15.46 2.11
CA ALA A 42 13.58 14.58 3.21
C ALA A 42 14.73 13.63 2.86
N ASN A 43 15.01 13.37 1.58
CA ASN A 43 16.12 12.57 1.01
C ASN A 43 16.28 11.10 1.49
N ASP A 44 15.57 10.69 2.55
CA ASP A 44 15.66 9.35 3.16
C ASP A 44 14.29 8.61 3.21
N ALA A 45 13.20 9.22 2.71
CA ALA A 45 11.86 8.65 2.76
C ALA A 45 11.36 8.21 1.37
N VAL A 46 11.03 6.92 1.24
CA VAL A 46 10.28 6.39 0.08
C VAL A 46 8.79 6.53 0.36
N ILE A 47 8.11 7.32 -0.46
CA ILE A 47 6.66 7.49 -0.45
C ILE A 47 6.05 6.46 -1.41
N LEU A 48 5.28 5.54 -0.85
CA LEU A 48 4.48 4.59 -1.62
C LEU A 48 3.09 5.17 -1.88
N GLY A 49 2.80 5.47 -3.14
CA GLY A 49 1.54 6.07 -3.54
C GLY A 49 0.42 5.03 -3.64
N PHE A 50 -0.30 4.72 -2.57
CA PHE A 50 -1.47 3.83 -2.66
C PHE A 50 -2.57 4.43 -3.54
N MET A 51 -2.84 3.81 -4.70
CA MET A 51 -3.85 4.24 -5.66
C MET A 51 -5.26 3.77 -5.23
N VAL A 52 -5.87 4.49 -4.29
CA VAL A 52 -7.22 4.22 -3.77
C VAL A 52 -8.26 4.06 -4.89
N ALA A 53 -8.12 4.83 -5.97
CA ALA A 53 -9.03 4.78 -7.12
C ALA A 53 -9.00 3.44 -7.90
N GLN A 54 -7.92 2.67 -7.83
CA GLN A 54 -7.81 1.36 -8.46
C GLN A 54 -8.53 0.26 -7.65
N PHE A 55 -8.80 0.52 -6.35
CA PHE A 55 -9.36 -0.45 -5.41
C PHE A 55 -10.87 -0.26 -5.17
N ILE A 56 -11.54 0.54 -6.01
CA ILE A 56 -12.99 0.85 -5.96
C ILE A 56 -13.86 -0.40 -6.25
N ALA A 57 -13.28 -1.55 -6.56
CA ALA A 57 -14.04 -2.74 -6.92
C ALA A 57 -14.96 -3.27 -5.80
N GLU A 58 -14.63 -3.09 -4.51
CA GLU A 58 -15.40 -3.66 -3.39
C GLU A 58 -15.48 -2.80 -2.10
N PRO A 59 -15.77 -1.48 -2.17
CA PRO A 59 -15.82 -0.61 -0.98
C PRO A 59 -16.87 -1.06 0.05
N ASP A 60 -17.97 -1.66 -0.38
CA ASP A 60 -19.03 -2.11 0.52
C ASP A 60 -18.62 -3.36 1.31
N ARG A 61 -17.77 -4.23 0.75
CA ARG A 61 -17.18 -5.36 1.50
C ARG A 61 -16.34 -4.85 2.67
N TYR A 62 -15.46 -3.88 2.41
CA TYR A 62 -14.59 -3.31 3.43
C TYR A 62 -15.34 -2.60 4.55
N LYS A 63 -16.41 -1.87 4.19
CA LYS A 63 -17.29 -1.25 5.19
C LYS A 63 -18.01 -2.29 6.04
N GLN A 64 -18.48 -3.38 5.42
CA GLN A 64 -19.13 -4.46 6.15
C GLN A 64 -18.16 -5.12 7.13
N GLU A 65 -16.93 -5.40 6.71
CA GLU A 65 -15.90 -5.99 7.58
C GLU A 65 -15.52 -5.07 8.76
N ILE A 66 -15.40 -3.76 8.52
CA ILE A 66 -15.18 -2.77 9.58
C ILE A 66 -16.36 -2.76 10.56
N TRP A 67 -17.60 -2.77 10.06
CA TRP A 67 -18.78 -2.84 10.89
C TRP A 67 -18.81 -4.11 11.74
N ASP A 68 -18.59 -5.27 11.13
CA ASP A 68 -18.65 -6.57 11.80
C ASP A 68 -17.56 -6.70 12.89
N THR A 69 -16.40 -6.08 12.66
CA THR A 69 -15.26 -6.17 13.59
C THR A 69 -15.28 -5.12 14.69
N THR A 70 -15.73 -3.90 14.37
CA THR A 70 -15.56 -2.74 15.26
C THR A 70 -16.88 -2.06 15.66
N SER A 71 -18.00 -2.42 15.02
CA SER A 71 -19.29 -1.71 15.12
C SER A 71 -19.20 -0.22 14.74
N ILE A 72 -18.25 0.15 13.88
CA ILE A 72 -18.11 1.49 13.33
C ILE A 72 -18.73 1.53 11.93
N GLY A 73 -19.71 2.40 11.73
CA GLY A 73 -20.36 2.61 10.44
C GLY A 73 -19.70 3.72 9.62
N ILE A 74 -19.64 3.55 8.30
CA ILE A 74 -19.07 4.53 7.37
C ILE A 74 -20.18 5.10 6.48
N PRO A 75 -20.49 6.41 6.57
CA PRO A 75 -21.51 7.02 5.74
C PRO A 75 -21.17 6.92 4.24
N HIS A 76 -22.15 6.59 3.40
CA HIS A 76 -21.92 6.42 1.95
C HIS A 76 -21.43 7.71 1.24
N LEU A 77 -21.86 8.89 1.72
CA LEU A 77 -21.52 10.18 1.10
C LEU A 77 -20.22 10.80 1.66
N ASP A 78 -19.63 10.19 2.69
CA ASP A 78 -18.40 10.70 3.30
C ASP A 78 -17.18 10.18 2.54
N VAL A 79 -16.79 10.92 1.50
CA VAL A 79 -15.67 10.53 0.61
C VAL A 79 -14.38 10.30 1.39
N GLU A 80 -14.09 11.13 2.40
CA GLU A 80 -12.84 11.02 3.18
C GLU A 80 -12.82 9.75 4.04
N ALA A 81 -13.92 9.43 4.71
CA ALA A 81 -14.03 8.19 5.47
C ALA A 81 -13.97 6.95 4.57
N ASN A 82 -14.56 7.02 3.37
CA ASN A 82 -14.49 5.94 2.39
C ASN A 82 -13.04 5.71 1.90
N ASP A 83 -12.35 6.77 1.53
CA ASP A 83 -10.95 6.71 1.10
C ASP A 83 -10.03 6.19 2.21
N ALA A 84 -10.27 6.60 3.46
CA ALA A 84 -9.50 6.15 4.62
C ALA A 84 -9.64 4.64 4.84
N VAL A 85 -10.85 4.08 4.71
CA VAL A 85 -11.07 2.64 4.83
C VAL A 85 -10.36 1.88 3.71
N ILE A 86 -10.54 2.31 2.45
CA ILE A 86 -9.88 1.67 1.31
C ILE A 86 -8.36 1.71 1.48
N LEU A 87 -7.80 2.87 1.84
CA LEU A 87 -6.38 3.03 2.11
C LEU A 87 -5.89 2.08 3.21
N GLY A 88 -6.66 1.95 4.30
CA GLY A 88 -6.33 1.05 5.41
C GLY A 88 -6.20 -0.41 4.94
N PHE A 89 -7.17 -0.90 4.16
CA PHE A 89 -7.11 -2.24 3.58
C PHE A 89 -5.91 -2.43 2.64
N MET A 90 -5.61 -1.44 1.79
CA MET A 90 -4.44 -1.51 0.90
C MET A 90 -3.12 -1.56 1.68
N VAL A 91 -3.00 -0.78 2.75
CA VAL A 91 -1.79 -0.76 3.60
C VAL A 91 -1.63 -2.09 4.35
N VAL A 92 -2.72 -2.66 4.89
CA VAL A 92 -2.68 -3.95 5.56
C VAL A 92 -2.28 -5.06 4.59
N GLN A 93 -2.86 -5.10 3.39
CA GLN A 93 -2.47 -6.07 2.35
C GLN A 93 -0.98 -5.94 2.02
N PHE A 94 -0.50 -4.72 1.81
CA PHE A 94 0.91 -4.48 1.53
C PHE A 94 1.84 -4.98 2.64
N ILE A 95 1.55 -4.65 3.90
CA ILE A 95 2.36 -5.09 5.04
C ILE A 95 2.36 -6.62 5.11
N ALA A 96 1.23 -7.27 4.86
CA ALA A 96 1.12 -8.72 4.86
C ALA A 96 2.02 -9.36 3.79
N GLU A 97 1.97 -8.86 2.55
CA GLU A 97 2.79 -9.38 1.44
C GLU A 97 4.29 -9.14 1.67
N VAL A 98 4.68 -7.94 2.09
CA VAL A 98 6.09 -7.65 2.43
C VAL A 98 6.58 -8.56 3.55
N THR A 99 5.76 -8.78 4.58
CA THR A 99 6.09 -9.68 5.69
C THR A 99 6.28 -11.12 5.19
N HIS A 100 5.40 -11.59 4.30
CA HIS A 100 5.49 -12.92 3.72
C HIS A 100 6.78 -13.10 2.90
N LEU A 101 7.12 -12.11 2.05
CA LEU A 101 8.36 -12.11 1.26
C LEU A 101 9.61 -12.12 2.15
N LEU A 102 9.64 -11.29 3.19
CA LEU A 102 10.75 -11.23 4.14
C LEU A 102 10.93 -12.55 4.90
N GLN A 103 9.84 -13.18 5.33
CA GLN A 103 9.90 -14.50 5.96
C GLN A 103 10.43 -15.57 5.01
N GLY A 104 10.06 -15.52 3.72
CA GLY A 104 10.61 -16.39 2.68
C GLY A 104 12.12 -16.23 2.54
N LEU A 105 12.60 -14.99 2.44
CA LEU A 105 14.03 -14.67 2.33
C LEU A 105 14.81 -15.15 3.57
N LEU A 106 14.30 -14.86 4.78
CA LEU A 106 14.94 -15.29 6.02
C LEU A 106 15.05 -16.81 6.11
N ARG A 107 14.04 -17.56 5.63
CA ARG A 107 14.10 -19.03 5.59
C ARG A 107 15.16 -19.54 4.63
N GLN A 108 15.32 -18.91 3.47
CA GLN A 108 16.37 -19.28 2.50
C GLN A 108 17.76 -19.05 3.09
N LEU A 109 17.99 -17.92 3.77
CA LEU A 109 19.26 -17.61 4.42
C LEU A 109 19.57 -18.51 5.63
N ALA A 110 18.54 -19.09 6.26
CA ALA A 110 18.68 -19.94 7.43
C ALA A 110 18.91 -21.43 7.12
N GLN A 111 18.84 -21.85 5.86
CA GLN A 111 19.20 -23.21 5.47
C GLN A 111 20.73 -23.32 5.34
N PRO A 112 21.40 -24.20 6.12
CA PRO A 112 22.81 -24.48 5.91
C PRO A 112 23.00 -25.23 4.59
N ASP A 113 24.11 -24.92 3.90
CA ASP A 113 24.59 -25.66 2.71
C ASP A 113 24.66 -27.18 2.93
#